data_AF-A0A365N0Z9-F1
#
_entry.id   AF-A0A365N0Z9-F1
#
_cell.length_a   1.000
_cell.length_b   1.000
_cell.length_c   1.000
_cell.angle_alpha   90.00
_cell.angle_beta   90.00
_cell.angle_gamma   90.00
#
_symmetry.space_group_name_H-M   'P 1'
#
loop_
_entity.id
_entity.type
_entity.pdbx_description
1 polymer ?
#
loop_
_entity_poly.entity_id
_entity_poly.type
_entity_poly.pdbx_seq_one_letter_code
_entity_poly.pdbx_strand_id
1 'polypeptide(L)'
;MPRMNLGLPYNHCSHSPCPAGFQSPNLLRCGACQTVKYCGKPHQKTDRPRHKVQCLRANPGHDTDGNPFDNAVGLFWFFKSTRPYMQARHDYVTAILNVRTGEAVEIALRESLDMLRLCRGDNLGVRSQVPGLYLRLGRDQEAYDFIK
;
A
#
# COMPACT_ATOMS: atom_id res chain seq x y z
N MET A 1 -21.27 -15.50 10.17
CA MET A 1 -20.44 -16.24 9.19
C MET A 1 -19.07 -16.48 9.81
N PRO A 2 -18.63 -17.73 10.01
CA PRO A 2 -17.29 -18.01 10.51
C PRO A 2 -16.26 -17.55 9.47
N ARG A 3 -15.36 -16.64 9.86
CA ARG A 3 -14.26 -16.17 9.01
C ARG A 3 -13.38 -17.36 8.64
N MET A 4 -13.34 -17.72 7.35
CA MET A 4 -12.39 -18.70 6.83
C MET A 4 -11.00 -18.07 6.88
N ASN A 5 -10.22 -18.48 7.88
CA ASN A 5 -8.97 -17.85 8.26
C ASN A 5 -7.73 -18.45 7.56
N LEU A 6 -7.85 -19.03 6.36
CA LEU A 6 -6.78 -19.48 5.43
C LEU A 6 -5.44 -19.98 6.05
N GLY A 7 -5.44 -20.59 7.23
CA GLY A 7 -4.23 -20.96 7.98
C GLY A 7 -3.38 -19.80 8.53
N LEU A 8 -3.87 -18.55 8.50
CA LEU A 8 -3.11 -17.40 9.01
C LEU A 8 -3.09 -17.39 10.54
N PRO A 9 -1.92 -17.19 11.18
CA PRO A 9 -1.84 -17.15 12.64
C PRO A 9 -2.46 -15.85 13.19
N TYR A 10 -3.45 -15.96 14.06
CA TYR A 10 -4.08 -14.82 14.76
C TYR A 10 -3.50 -14.66 16.16
N ASN A 11 -3.47 -13.41 16.65
CA ASN A 11 -3.06 -13.08 18.02
C ASN A 11 -1.69 -13.66 18.41
N HIS A 12 -0.75 -13.75 17.46
CA HIS A 12 0.60 -14.23 17.72
C HIS A 12 1.59 -13.06 17.83
N CYS A 13 2.71 -13.30 18.49
CA CYS A 13 3.83 -12.37 18.51
C CYS A 13 4.61 -12.44 17.19
N SER A 14 4.83 -11.29 16.54
CA SER A 14 5.54 -11.23 15.26
C SER A 14 7.06 -11.47 15.34
N HIS A 15 7.63 -11.52 16.54
CA HIS A 15 9.04 -11.88 16.75
C HIS A 15 9.25 -13.41 16.68
N SER A 16 10.26 -13.85 15.94
CA SER A 16 10.69 -15.25 15.88
C SER A 16 12.20 -15.37 16.16
N PRO A 17 12.64 -16.28 17.04
CA PRO A 17 11.85 -17.22 17.86
C PRO A 17 11.27 -16.54 19.12
N CYS A 18 9.96 -16.67 19.34
CA CYS A 18 9.32 -16.24 20.58
C CYS A 18 9.03 -17.48 21.45
N PRO A 19 9.69 -17.65 22.61
CA PRO A 19 9.50 -18.83 23.45
C PRO A 19 8.09 -18.97 24.02
N ALA A 20 7.33 -17.86 24.08
CA ALA A 20 5.95 -17.91 24.53
C ALA A 20 5.03 -18.62 23.53
N GLY A 21 5.33 -18.61 22.22
CA GLY A 21 4.45 -19.17 21.18
C GLY A 21 2.98 -18.69 21.26
N PHE A 22 2.71 -17.64 22.03
CA PHE A 22 1.45 -17.58 22.77
C PHE A 22 0.44 -16.77 21.98
N GLN A 23 -0.64 -17.44 21.59
CA GLN A 23 -1.86 -16.78 21.18
C GLN A 23 -2.48 -16.10 22.41
N SER A 24 -2.08 -14.86 22.71
CA SER A 24 -2.66 -14.08 23.82
C SER A 24 -3.65 -13.05 23.27
N PRO A 25 -4.82 -12.85 23.92
CA PRO A 25 -5.65 -11.69 23.63
C PRO A 25 -4.96 -10.37 24.02
N ASN A 26 -3.98 -10.40 24.94
CA ASN A 26 -3.37 -9.22 25.57
C ASN A 26 -2.03 -8.81 24.94
N LEU A 27 -1.83 -9.03 23.63
CA LEU A 27 -0.60 -8.60 22.96
C LEU A 27 -0.60 -7.08 22.72
N LEU A 28 0.57 -6.48 22.93
CA LEU A 28 0.82 -5.08 22.60
C LEU A 28 0.85 -4.91 21.09
N ARG A 29 0.08 -3.96 20.57
CA ARG A 29 0.11 -3.59 19.15
C ARG A 29 1.22 -2.57 18.91
N CYS A 30 1.82 -2.61 17.71
CA CYS A 30 2.70 -1.53 17.29
C CYS A 30 1.93 -0.21 17.27
N GLY A 31 2.40 0.81 17.99
CA GLY A 31 1.71 2.11 18.08
C GLY A 31 1.59 2.83 16.73
N ALA A 32 2.50 2.54 15.79
CA ALA A 32 2.45 3.04 14.43
C ALA A 32 1.41 2.23 13.61
N CYS A 33 1.78 1.07 13.07
CA CYS A 33 0.90 0.32 12.15
C CYS A 33 -0.38 -0.25 12.79
N GLN A 34 -0.40 -0.49 14.11
CA GLN A 34 -1.46 -1.21 14.85
C GLN A 34 -1.79 -2.62 14.31
N THR A 35 -1.07 -3.10 13.29
CA THR A 35 -1.29 -4.38 12.62
C THR A 35 -0.51 -5.51 13.26
N VAL A 36 0.77 -5.29 13.58
CA VAL A 36 1.64 -6.30 14.21
C VAL A 36 1.50 -6.26 15.73
N LYS A 37 1.70 -7.42 16.35
CA LYS A 37 1.47 -7.66 17.78
C LYS A 37 2.71 -8.27 18.43
N TYR A 38 2.95 -7.94 19.69
CA TYR A 38 4.12 -8.36 20.46
C TYR A 38 3.74 -8.73 21.89
N CYS A 39 4.43 -9.72 22.46
CA CYS A 39 4.29 -10.06 23.89
C CYS A 39 4.76 -8.94 24.82
N GLY A 40 5.64 -8.06 24.33
CA GLY A 40 6.24 -7.00 25.12
C GLY A 40 7.05 -6.03 24.25
N LYS A 41 7.45 -4.91 24.86
CA LYS A 41 8.39 -3.94 24.27
C LYS A 41 9.72 -4.54 23.78
N PRO A 42 10.31 -5.59 24.40
CA PRO A 42 11.56 -6.19 23.91
C PRO A 42 11.41 -6.76 22.50
N HIS A 43 10.37 -7.56 22.26
CA HIS A 43 10.11 -8.17 20.96
C HIS A 43 9.81 -7.11 19.88
N GLN A 44 9.09 -6.05 20.24
CA GLN A 44 8.87 -4.93 19.33
C GLN A 44 10.18 -4.23 18.91
N LYS A 45 11.12 -4.03 19.85
CA LYS A 45 12.42 -3.42 19.55
C LYS A 45 13.28 -4.33 18.67
N THR A 46 13.31 -5.63 18.95
CA THR A 46 14.09 -6.60 18.15
C THR A 46 13.52 -6.79 16.75
N ASP A 47 12.20 -6.77 16.59
CA ASP A 47 11.54 -6.87 15.28
C ASP A 47 11.57 -5.55 14.49
N ARG A 48 11.84 -4.41 15.15
CA ARG A 48 11.83 -3.08 14.53
C ARG A 48 12.60 -2.99 13.21
N PRO A 49 13.82 -3.54 13.04
CA PRO A 49 14.55 -3.46 11.77
C PRO A 49 13.83 -4.18 10.62
N ARG A 50 13.25 -5.37 10.86
CA ARG A 50 12.50 -6.14 9.85
C ARG A 50 11.13 -5.51 9.59
N HIS A 51 10.42 -5.18 10.67
CA HIS A 51 9.09 -4.61 10.61
C HIS A 51 9.05 -3.18 10.05
N LYS A 52 10.10 -2.36 10.24
CA LYS A 52 10.10 -0.94 9.83
C LYS A 52 9.73 -0.74 8.36
N VAL A 53 10.16 -1.63 7.47
CA VAL A 53 9.86 -1.57 6.03
C VAL A 53 8.36 -1.75 5.77
N GLN A 54 7.70 -2.63 6.53
CA GLN A 54 6.28 -2.98 6.40
C GLN A 54 5.39 -2.23 7.40
N CYS A 55 5.96 -1.32 8.18
CA CYS A 55 5.24 -0.51 9.16
C CYS A 55 4.52 0.65 8.44
N LEU A 56 3.48 0.29 7.69
CA LEU A 56 2.75 1.19 6.76
C LEU A 56 2.02 2.37 7.43
N ARG A 57 2.05 2.48 8.77
CA ARG A 57 1.61 3.70 9.48
C ARG A 57 2.73 4.35 10.28
N ALA A 58 3.95 4.35 9.78
CA ALA A 58 4.85 5.44 10.13
C ALA A 58 4.21 6.72 9.58
N ASN A 59 3.50 7.46 10.45
CA ASN A 59 2.80 8.72 10.22
C ASN A 59 2.91 9.28 8.79
N PRO A 60 1.81 9.28 7.99
CA PRO A 60 1.73 10.09 6.78
C PRO A 60 1.74 11.58 7.19
N GLY A 61 2.89 12.08 7.65
CA GLY A 61 2.94 13.29 8.48
C GLY A 61 4.25 13.62 9.18
N HIS A 62 5.29 12.78 9.14
CA HIS A 62 6.57 13.20 9.75
C HIS A 62 7.31 14.23 8.89
N ASP A 63 7.17 14.12 7.57
CA ASP A 63 7.73 15.07 6.59
C ASP A 63 6.66 15.81 5.79
N THR A 64 5.38 15.49 5.99
CA THR A 64 4.25 16.27 5.47
C THR A 64 3.61 17.05 6.61
N ASP A 65 3.43 18.36 6.45
CA ASP A 65 2.76 19.19 7.45
C ASP A 65 1.26 18.85 7.50
N GLY A 66 0.92 17.79 8.24
CA GLY A 66 -0.43 17.24 8.34
C GLY A 66 -0.75 16.17 7.30
N ASN A 67 -2.02 16.06 6.93
CA ASN A 67 -2.51 15.01 6.04
C ASN A 67 -1.98 15.21 4.60
N PRO A 68 -1.22 14.24 4.04
CA PRO A 68 -0.64 14.39 2.70
C PRO A 68 -1.68 14.49 1.60
N PHE A 69 -2.88 13.95 1.81
CA PHE A 69 -3.96 14.05 0.82
C PHE A 69 -4.54 15.46 0.69
N ASP A 70 -4.30 16.32 1.68
CA ASP A 70 -4.74 17.72 1.66
C ASP A 70 -3.59 18.63 1.18
N ASN A 71 -2.38 18.40 1.71
CA ASN A 71 -1.26 19.36 1.56
C ASN A 71 -0.14 18.90 0.62
N ALA A 72 -0.13 17.64 0.18
CA ALA A 72 0.98 17.06 -0.60
C ALA A 72 0.56 16.44 -1.95
N VAL A 73 -0.67 16.65 -2.41
CA VAL A 73 -1.15 16.12 -3.69
C VAL A 73 -0.28 16.61 -4.85
N GLY A 74 0.13 15.68 -5.72
CA GLY A 74 1.06 15.93 -6.81
C GLY A 74 2.54 15.79 -6.43
N LEU A 75 2.84 15.80 -5.13
CA LEU A 75 4.19 15.76 -4.55
C LEU A 75 4.43 14.47 -3.75
N PHE A 76 3.60 13.43 -3.88
CA PHE A 76 3.72 12.21 -3.07
C PHE A 76 5.06 11.49 -3.24
N TRP A 77 5.79 11.69 -4.33
CA TRP A 77 7.13 11.13 -4.47
C TRP A 77 8.21 11.93 -3.75
N PHE A 78 7.99 13.23 -3.53
CA PHE A 78 8.94 14.09 -2.82
C PHE A 78 9.13 13.60 -1.38
N PHE A 79 8.03 13.40 -0.66
CA PHE A 79 8.01 12.97 0.74
C PHE A 79 8.31 11.47 0.88
N LYS A 80 9.19 11.13 1.81
CA LYS A 80 9.59 9.75 2.09
C LYS A 80 8.45 8.96 2.72
N SER A 81 7.58 9.60 3.50
CA SER A 81 6.45 8.92 4.17
C SER A 81 5.37 8.43 3.21
N THR A 82 5.15 9.11 2.08
CA THR A 82 4.12 8.78 1.09
C THR A 82 4.60 7.82 -0.01
N ARG A 83 5.92 7.64 -0.19
CA ARG A 83 6.47 6.69 -1.18
C ARG A 83 6.01 5.23 -0.98
N PRO A 84 6.00 4.66 0.24
CA PRO A 84 5.49 3.31 0.46
C PRO A 84 4.02 3.15 0.04
N TYR A 85 3.21 4.19 0.24
CA TYR A 85 1.82 4.20 -0.24
C TYR A 85 1.75 4.16 -1.76
N MET A 86 2.55 4.99 -2.46
CA MET A 86 2.61 4.98 -3.93
C MET A 86 3.10 3.63 -4.47
N GLN A 87 4.09 3.01 -3.82
CA GLN A 87 4.58 1.68 -4.21
C GLN A 87 3.50 0.61 -4.03
N ALA A 88 2.82 0.59 -2.87
CA ALA A 88 1.75 -0.37 -2.62
C ALA A 88 0.59 -0.25 -3.62
N ARG A 89 0.27 0.98 -4.05
CA ARG A 89 -0.73 1.25 -5.10
C ARG A 89 -0.29 0.72 -6.46
N HIS A 90 0.97 0.92 -6.82
CA HIS A 90 1.53 0.37 -8.06
C HIS A 90 1.50 -1.17 -8.07
N ASP A 91 1.90 -1.79 -6.96
CA ASP A 91 1.90 -3.24 -6.79
C ASP A 91 0.46 -3.78 -6.87
N TYR A 92 -0.51 -3.07 -6.30
CA TYR A 92 -1.93 -3.39 -6.42
C TYR A 92 -2.43 -3.33 -7.87
N VAL A 93 -2.07 -2.28 -8.63
CA VAL A 93 -2.39 -2.19 -10.07
C VAL A 93 -1.77 -3.34 -10.85
N THR A 94 -0.54 -3.71 -10.54
CA THR A 94 0.13 -4.84 -11.20
C THR A 94 -0.58 -6.17 -10.89
N ALA A 95 -0.99 -6.37 -9.63
CA ALA A 95 -1.69 -7.56 -9.19
C ALA A 95 -3.10 -7.66 -9.78
N ILE A 96 -3.87 -6.56 -9.80
CA ILE A 96 -5.26 -6.58 -10.29
C ILE A 96 -5.32 -6.86 -11.80
N LEU A 97 -4.31 -6.42 -12.57
CA LEU A 97 -4.24 -6.69 -14.01
C LEU A 97 -4.05 -8.19 -14.35
N ASN A 98 -3.67 -9.02 -13.39
CA ASN A 98 -3.66 -10.49 -13.56
C ASN A 98 -5.08 -11.08 -13.54
N VAL A 99 -6.06 -10.37 -12.96
CA VAL A 99 -7.48 -10.71 -13.08
C VAL A 99 -7.92 -10.26 -14.47
N ARG A 100 -8.07 -11.21 -15.40
CA ARG A 100 -8.34 -10.94 -16.83
C ARG A 100 -9.80 -10.58 -17.11
N THR A 101 -10.33 -9.55 -16.46
CA THR A 101 -11.69 -9.03 -16.67
C THR A 101 -11.70 -7.53 -16.96
N GLY A 102 -12.77 -7.01 -17.55
CA GLY A 102 -12.91 -5.58 -17.85
C GLY A 102 -12.96 -4.72 -16.58
N GLU A 103 -13.60 -5.21 -15.51
CA GLU A 103 -13.70 -4.51 -14.23
C GLU A 103 -12.32 -4.32 -13.59
N ALA A 104 -11.45 -5.34 -13.70
CA ALA A 104 -10.08 -5.25 -13.23
C ALA A 104 -9.28 -4.18 -14.01
N VAL A 105 -9.53 -4.04 -15.31
CA VAL A 105 -8.93 -2.98 -16.14
C VAL A 105 -9.46 -1.60 -15.76
N GLU A 106 -10.77 -1.45 -15.52
CA GLU A 106 -11.37 -0.21 -15.02
C GLU A 106 -10.79 0.21 -13.66
N ILE A 107 -10.62 -0.74 -12.75
CA ILE A 107 -9.97 -0.48 -11.45
C ILE A 107 -8.52 -0.05 -11.68
N ALA A 108 -7.75 -0.79 -12.47
CA ALA A 108 -6.37 -0.45 -12.77
C ALA A 108 -6.22 0.94 -13.40
N LEU A 109 -7.11 1.31 -14.32
CA LEU A 109 -7.13 2.62 -14.96
C LEU A 109 -7.37 3.72 -13.94
N ARG A 110 -8.40 3.59 -13.11
CA ARG A 110 -8.74 4.57 -12.07
C ARG A 110 -7.60 4.77 -11.07
N GLU A 111 -7.03 3.68 -10.57
CA GLU A 111 -5.91 3.72 -9.64
C GLU A 111 -4.66 4.36 -10.28
N SER A 112 -4.41 4.06 -11.57
CA SER A 112 -3.31 4.64 -12.34
C SER A 112 -3.47 6.15 -12.53
N LEU A 113 -4.66 6.63 -12.90
CA LEU A 113 -4.95 8.06 -13.04
C LEU A 113 -4.83 8.80 -11.71
N ASP A 114 -5.34 8.23 -10.62
CA ASP A 114 -5.21 8.83 -9.30
C ASP A 114 -3.75 8.82 -8.81
N MET A 115 -2.95 7.79 -9.16
CA MET A 115 -1.50 7.83 -8.91
C MET A 115 -0.80 8.98 -9.65
N LEU A 116 -1.18 9.27 -10.91
CA LEU A 116 -0.65 10.42 -11.65
C LEU A 116 -1.08 11.75 -11.05
N ARG A 117 -2.29 11.83 -10.48
CA ARG A 117 -2.75 13.00 -9.71
C ARG A 117 -1.92 13.20 -8.45
N LEU A 118 -1.65 12.13 -7.70
CA LEU A 118 -0.87 12.16 -6.45
C LEU A 118 0.63 12.39 -6.69
N CYS A 119 1.15 11.94 -7.83
CA CYS A 119 2.56 12.03 -8.21
C CYS A 119 2.70 12.51 -9.66
N ARG A 120 2.72 13.83 -9.87
CA ARG A 120 2.80 14.44 -11.22
C ARG A 120 4.06 14.05 -11.98
N GLY A 121 5.16 13.89 -11.24
CA GLY A 121 6.47 13.46 -11.77
C GLY A 121 6.50 12.02 -12.29
N ASP A 122 5.45 11.23 -12.05
CA ASP A 122 5.32 9.85 -12.52
C ASP A 122 6.56 8.98 -12.29
N ASN A 123 7.10 9.03 -11.09
CA ASN A 123 8.36 8.35 -10.76
C ASN A 123 8.30 6.82 -10.79
N LEU A 124 7.09 6.25 -10.90
CA LEU A 124 6.85 4.81 -11.07
C LEU A 124 6.51 4.42 -12.51
N GLY A 125 6.49 5.37 -13.46
CA GLY A 125 6.24 5.08 -14.88
C GLY A 125 4.83 4.60 -15.19
N VAL A 126 3.83 5.01 -14.40
CA VAL A 126 2.43 4.63 -14.57
C VAL A 126 1.84 5.25 -15.85
N ARG A 127 2.35 6.39 -16.32
CA ARG A 127 1.78 7.06 -17.50
C ARG A 127 1.85 6.21 -18.76
N SER A 128 2.90 5.40 -18.93
CA SER A 128 3.08 4.61 -20.16
C SER A 128 2.06 3.48 -20.32
N GLN A 129 1.47 2.98 -19.23
CA GLN A 129 0.46 1.92 -19.31
C GLN A 129 -0.97 2.44 -19.51
N VAL A 130 -1.26 3.70 -19.18
CA VAL A 130 -2.62 4.28 -19.21
C VAL A 130 -3.29 4.15 -20.59
N PRO A 131 -2.63 4.49 -21.72
CA PRO A 131 -3.25 4.30 -23.03
C PRO A 131 -3.63 2.84 -23.31
N GLY A 132 -2.77 1.88 -22.92
CA GLY A 132 -3.06 0.45 -23.06
C GLY A 132 -4.28 0.01 -22.24
N LEU A 133 -4.53 0.62 -21.09
CA LEU A 133 -5.73 0.36 -20.28
C LEU A 133 -6.99 0.93 -20.94
N TYR A 134 -6.93 2.15 -21.49
CA TYR A 134 -8.03 2.72 -22.28
C TYR A 134 -8.39 1.84 -23.49
N LEU A 135 -7.39 1.41 -24.26
CA LEU A 135 -7.60 0.52 -25.43
C LEU A 135 -8.23 -0.82 -25.02
N ARG A 136 -7.81 -1.41 -23.89
CA ARG A 136 -8.42 -2.65 -23.36
C ARG A 136 -9.88 -2.50 -22.97
N LEU A 137 -10.36 -1.28 -22.78
CA LEU A 137 -11.75 -0.93 -22.47
C LEU A 137 -12.52 -0.45 -23.71
N GLY A 138 -11.90 -0.42 -24.90
CA GLY A 138 -12.51 0.12 -26.12
C GLY A 138 -12.68 1.64 -26.10
N ARG A 139 -11.87 2.35 -25.29
CA ARG A 139 -11.91 3.81 -25.09
C ARG A 139 -10.83 4.50 -25.92
N ASP A 140 -10.88 4.30 -27.24
CA ASP A 140 -9.80 4.70 -28.15
C ASP A 140 -9.59 6.22 -28.20
N GLN A 141 -10.67 7.00 -28.13
CA GLN A 141 -10.58 8.46 -28.13
C GLN A 141 -9.88 8.98 -26.86
N GLU A 142 -10.21 8.43 -25.69
CA GLU A 142 -9.56 8.80 -24.44
C GLU A 142 -8.08 8.38 -24.42
N ALA A 143 -7.74 7.24 -25.03
CA ALA A 143 -6.35 6.82 -25.21
C ALA A 143 -5.56 7.83 -26.05
N TYR A 144 -6.14 8.28 -27.17
CA TYR A 144 -5.52 9.28 -28.04
C TYR A 144 -5.35 10.63 -27.34
N ASP A 145 -6.42 11.13 -26.69
CA ASP A 145 -6.44 12.41 -25.99
C ASP A 145 -5.45 12.43 -24.82
N PHE A 146 -5.19 11.28 -24.20
CA PHE A 146 -4.20 11.16 -23.13
C PHE A 146 -2.75 11.22 -23.62
N ILE A 147 -2.48 10.77 -24.86
CA ILE A 147 -1.12 10.76 -25.45
C ILE A 147 -0.76 12.14 -26.04
N LYS A 148 -1.77 12.84 -26.59
CA LYS A 148 -1.62 14.14 -27.24
C LYS A 148 -1.23 15.25 -26.27
#